data_AF-A0A948QCA8-F1
#
_entry.id   AF-A0A948QCA8-F1
#
_cell.length_a   1.000
_cell.length_b   1.000
_cell.length_c   1.000
_cell.angle_alpha   90.00
_cell.angle_beta   90.00
_cell.angle_gamma   90.00
#
_symmetry.space_group_name_H-M   'P 1'
#
loop_
_entity.id
_entity.type
_entity.pdbx_description
1 polymer ?
#
loop_
_entity_poly.entity_id
_entity_poly.type
_entity_poly.pdbx_seq_one_letter_code
_entity_poly.pdbx_strand_id
1 'polypeptide(L)'
;IEADFFGRKIKSPFIISASPHSDGYEQARAAYKAGWAGVVMKTAFDNLPIHIPSEYMFTFDESTYANSDNVSGHSLNRVCKEIKKLVKEYPDRLTMGSTGGPVTGNDEADKKVWQSNTIKLEKAGAMGVEYSLSCPQGGDGTKGDIVSQDAELSAKIIDWVMEISNPNVPKLFKLTGAVTSIYIIVDAISKVYAKYPHKKAGITLANSFPSLAFGNKKGKWEEGIIAGMSGAGVAPISNLTLAKVSKLSMAISGNGGPMDYKAAANFLALGAKTVQFCTIAMKYGYGIIDELHWGLSYLMKERGFSSVNKLIGAALPNPVTDFMDLTPIKKIPELNEDLCLHCGNCERCGYLAIKLNKDKLPEIDGSKCIGCSLCSKKCFAGALSMRKRTKKELAVTPD
;
A
#
# COMPACT_ATOMS: atom_id res chain seq x y z
N ILE A 1 -13.87 -15.35 -2.83
CA ILE A 1 -13.00 -14.14 -2.83
C ILE A 1 -12.59 -13.67 -4.23
N GLU A 2 -13.26 -14.12 -5.31
CA GLU A 2 -12.96 -13.65 -6.67
C GLU A 2 -13.15 -12.13 -6.81
N ALA A 3 -12.40 -11.52 -7.72
CA ALA A 3 -12.43 -10.08 -7.98
C ALA A 3 -12.39 -9.76 -9.48
N ASP A 4 -12.46 -8.49 -9.83
CA ASP A 4 -12.38 -7.97 -11.20
C ASP A 4 -11.21 -7.00 -11.36
N PHE A 5 -10.49 -7.15 -12.47
CA PHE A 5 -9.47 -6.22 -12.93
C PHE A 5 -9.85 -5.68 -14.32
N PHE A 6 -10.53 -4.54 -14.36
CA PHE A 6 -10.97 -3.87 -15.59
C PHE A 6 -11.78 -4.78 -16.56
N GLY A 7 -12.70 -5.55 -16.00
CA GLY A 7 -13.52 -6.52 -16.72
C GLY A 7 -12.89 -7.91 -16.83
N ARG A 8 -11.66 -8.10 -16.34
CA ARG A 8 -11.02 -9.42 -16.26
C ARG A 8 -11.31 -10.04 -14.89
N LYS A 9 -12.00 -11.17 -14.87
CA LYS A 9 -12.14 -11.99 -13.67
C LYS A 9 -10.77 -12.48 -13.20
N ILE A 10 -10.47 -12.27 -11.92
CA ILE A 10 -9.26 -12.76 -11.25
C ILE A 10 -9.62 -13.57 -10.01
N LYS A 11 -8.79 -14.57 -9.67
CA LYS A 11 -9.05 -15.54 -8.60
C LYS A 11 -9.21 -14.92 -7.21
N SER A 12 -8.54 -13.81 -6.97
CA SER A 12 -8.63 -13.02 -5.73
C SER A 12 -8.20 -11.58 -6.02
N PRO A 13 -8.48 -10.60 -5.14
CA PRO A 13 -7.99 -9.23 -5.32
C PRO A 13 -6.47 -9.08 -5.07
N PHE A 14 -5.77 -10.14 -4.67
CA PHE A 14 -4.38 -10.07 -4.21
C PHE A 14 -3.38 -10.43 -5.31
N ILE A 15 -2.47 -9.51 -5.59
CA ILE A 15 -1.44 -9.63 -6.62
C ILE A 15 -0.06 -9.25 -6.09
N ILE A 16 1.01 -9.80 -6.68
CA ILE A 16 2.37 -9.35 -6.37
C ILE A 16 2.62 -8.00 -7.05
N SER A 17 3.09 -7.02 -6.29
CA SER A 17 3.56 -5.72 -6.78
C SER A 17 4.86 -5.88 -7.55
N ALA A 18 5.15 -4.93 -8.47
CA ALA A 18 6.47 -4.76 -9.05
C ALA A 18 7.53 -4.63 -7.93
N SER A 19 8.34 -5.67 -7.75
CA SER A 19 9.23 -5.88 -6.60
C SER A 19 10.24 -7.01 -6.87
N PRO A 20 11.19 -7.32 -5.96
CA PRO A 20 12.06 -8.49 -6.10
C PRO A 20 11.31 -9.82 -6.29
N HIS A 21 10.07 -9.92 -5.79
CA HIS A 21 9.20 -11.10 -5.91
C HIS A 21 8.56 -11.25 -7.30
N SER A 22 8.87 -10.33 -8.21
CA SER A 22 8.40 -10.32 -9.59
C SER A 22 9.51 -9.96 -10.57
N ASP A 23 10.78 -10.06 -10.17
CA ASP A 23 11.93 -9.70 -10.99
C ASP A 23 12.44 -10.88 -11.83
N GLY A 24 11.53 -11.44 -12.63
CA GLY A 24 11.84 -12.52 -13.55
C GLY A 24 10.77 -13.59 -13.64
N TYR A 25 10.93 -14.47 -14.63
CA TYR A 25 10.00 -15.56 -14.91
C TYR A 25 9.86 -16.55 -13.74
N GLU A 26 10.96 -16.94 -13.08
CA GLU A 26 10.90 -17.94 -12.01
C GLU A 26 10.18 -17.42 -10.77
N GLN A 27 10.39 -16.15 -10.41
CA GLN A 27 9.71 -15.49 -9.30
C GLN A 27 8.19 -15.40 -9.56
N ALA A 28 7.80 -14.93 -10.76
CA ALA A 28 6.39 -14.88 -11.17
C ALA A 28 5.74 -16.27 -11.17
N ARG A 29 6.44 -17.28 -11.70
CA ARG A 29 5.99 -18.68 -11.70
C ARG A 29 5.83 -19.23 -10.27
N ALA A 30 6.76 -18.93 -9.36
CA ALA A 30 6.66 -19.31 -7.96
C ALA A 30 5.43 -18.69 -7.29
N ALA A 31 5.16 -17.41 -7.54
CA ALA A 31 3.94 -16.75 -7.06
C ALA A 31 2.66 -17.44 -7.60
N TYR A 32 2.60 -17.75 -8.89
CA TYR A 32 1.45 -18.42 -9.48
C TYR A 32 1.21 -19.82 -8.93
N LYS A 33 2.28 -20.59 -8.71
CA LYS A 33 2.20 -21.91 -8.07
C LYS A 33 1.69 -21.83 -6.63
N ALA A 34 2.11 -20.82 -5.88
CA ALA A 34 1.65 -20.61 -4.51
C ALA A 34 0.18 -20.18 -4.43
N GLY A 35 -0.38 -19.59 -5.50
CA GLY A 35 -1.81 -19.27 -5.56
C GLY A 35 -2.15 -17.82 -5.89
N TRP A 36 -1.15 -16.94 -6.02
CA TRP A 36 -1.34 -15.52 -6.32
C TRP A 36 -2.17 -15.30 -7.60
N ALA A 37 -3.09 -14.33 -7.57
CA ALA A 37 -4.01 -14.10 -8.69
C ALA A 37 -3.32 -13.43 -9.89
N GLY A 38 -2.20 -12.76 -9.64
CA GLY A 38 -1.43 -12.05 -10.65
C GLY A 38 -0.11 -11.52 -10.11
N VAL A 39 0.74 -11.06 -11.03
CA VAL A 39 1.94 -10.30 -10.74
C VAL A 39 2.02 -9.07 -11.64
N VAL A 40 2.56 -7.98 -11.10
CA VAL A 40 3.15 -6.90 -11.88
C VAL A 40 4.64 -7.17 -11.93
N MET A 41 5.20 -7.45 -13.11
CA MET A 41 6.64 -7.67 -13.28
C MET A 41 7.43 -6.47 -12.75
N LYS A 42 8.61 -6.70 -12.15
CA LYS A 42 9.48 -5.63 -11.64
C LYS A 42 9.71 -4.59 -12.74
N THR A 43 9.64 -3.32 -12.37
CA THR A 43 9.81 -2.20 -13.29
C THR A 43 11.10 -2.34 -14.08
N ALA A 44 11.04 -2.31 -15.41
CA ALA A 44 12.20 -2.34 -16.29
C ALA A 44 12.11 -1.19 -17.29
N PHE A 45 13.24 -0.54 -17.55
CA PHE A 45 13.34 0.51 -18.55
C PHE A 45 14.12 0.02 -19.77
N ASP A 46 13.91 0.69 -20.89
CA ASP A 46 14.69 0.47 -22.10
C ASP A 46 15.79 1.53 -22.21
N ASN A 47 17.01 1.09 -22.51
CA ASN A 47 18.17 1.95 -22.79
C ASN A 47 18.50 3.02 -21.73
N LEU A 48 18.20 2.75 -20.46
CA LEU A 48 18.63 3.60 -19.34
C LEU A 48 19.67 2.86 -18.49
N PRO A 49 20.82 3.50 -18.16
CA PRO A 49 21.79 2.90 -17.26
C PRO A 49 21.17 2.78 -15.86
N ILE A 50 21.18 1.57 -15.30
CA ILE A 50 20.60 1.30 -13.99
C ILE A 50 21.74 1.08 -12.99
N HIS A 51 21.77 1.90 -11.95
CA HIS A 51 22.62 1.66 -10.78
C HIS A 51 21.81 0.94 -9.70
N ILE A 52 22.31 -0.22 -9.29
CA ILE A 52 21.79 -1.01 -8.16
C ILE A 52 22.94 -1.13 -7.16
N PRO A 53 22.83 -0.52 -5.96
CA PRO A 53 23.86 -0.63 -4.94
C PRO A 53 23.96 -2.05 -4.37
N SER A 54 24.92 -2.31 -3.47
CA SER A 54 24.91 -3.46 -2.57
C SER A 54 24.33 -3.08 -1.20
N GLU A 55 23.84 -4.05 -0.42
CA GLU A 55 23.32 -3.83 0.95
C GLU A 55 22.27 -2.70 1.07
N TYR A 56 21.40 -2.57 0.06
CA TYR A 56 20.43 -1.47 -0.07
C TYR A 56 19.05 -1.77 0.53
N MET A 57 18.92 -2.86 1.28
CA MET A 57 17.67 -3.27 1.92
C MET A 57 17.84 -3.10 3.43
N PHE A 58 16.84 -2.51 4.07
CA PHE A 58 16.86 -2.14 5.48
C PHE A 58 15.58 -2.60 6.19
N THR A 59 15.64 -2.68 7.52
CA THR A 59 14.49 -2.91 8.39
C THR A 59 14.52 -1.91 9.54
N PHE A 60 13.41 -1.23 9.81
CA PHE A 60 13.26 -0.36 10.98
C PHE A 60 12.68 -1.11 12.17
N ASP A 61 11.85 -2.12 11.91
CA ASP A 61 11.33 -3.08 12.89
C ASP A 61 11.01 -4.41 12.18
N GLU A 62 10.42 -5.38 12.89
CA GLU A 62 10.10 -6.71 12.34
C GLU A 62 9.13 -6.69 11.15
N SER A 63 8.39 -5.61 10.94
CA SER A 63 7.30 -5.48 9.97
C SER A 63 7.42 -4.27 9.06
N THR A 64 8.32 -3.34 9.36
CA THR A 64 8.60 -2.12 8.59
C THR A 64 9.98 -2.22 7.95
N TYR A 65 9.99 -2.24 6.62
CA TYR A 65 11.17 -2.44 5.79
C TYR A 65 11.46 -1.15 5.03
N ALA A 66 12.68 -0.93 4.57
CA ALA A 66 13.00 0.13 3.64
C ALA A 66 13.99 -0.36 2.58
N ASN A 67 14.06 0.32 1.45
CA ASN A 67 15.03 -0.02 0.41
C ASN A 67 15.48 1.20 -0.39
N SER A 68 16.72 1.16 -0.85
CA SER A 68 17.24 2.00 -1.93
C SER A 68 17.38 1.18 -3.21
N ASP A 69 16.45 0.23 -3.40
CA ASP A 69 16.35 -0.56 -4.62
C ASP A 69 15.89 0.34 -5.76
N ASN A 70 16.43 0.10 -6.95
CA ASN A 70 16.05 0.84 -8.14
C ASN A 70 15.04 0.01 -8.96
N VAL A 71 14.95 0.29 -10.25
CA VAL A 71 14.32 -0.60 -11.24
C VAL A 71 15.15 -1.86 -11.47
N SER A 72 14.58 -2.84 -12.17
CA SER A 72 15.26 -4.08 -12.53
C SER A 72 16.55 -3.82 -13.32
N GLY A 73 17.58 -4.61 -13.06
CA GLY A 73 18.76 -4.70 -13.91
C GLY A 73 18.51 -5.46 -15.22
N HIS A 74 17.32 -6.05 -15.39
CA HIS A 74 16.92 -6.73 -16.61
C HIS A 74 16.43 -5.73 -17.67
N SER A 75 16.82 -5.95 -18.91
CA SER A 75 16.32 -5.13 -20.03
C SER A 75 14.83 -5.33 -20.26
N LEU A 76 14.14 -4.29 -20.71
CA LEU A 76 12.72 -4.39 -21.05
C LEU A 76 12.44 -5.49 -22.09
N ASN A 77 13.36 -5.72 -23.03
CA ASN A 77 13.25 -6.80 -24.01
C ASN A 77 13.24 -8.20 -23.36
N ARG A 78 14.04 -8.42 -22.31
CA ARG A 78 14.00 -9.66 -21.53
C ARG A 78 12.65 -9.80 -20.83
N VAL A 79 12.20 -8.76 -20.15
CA VAL A 79 10.89 -8.75 -19.46
C VAL A 79 9.75 -9.04 -20.43
N CYS A 80 9.78 -8.49 -21.65
CA CYS A 80 8.79 -8.78 -22.71
C CYS A 80 8.76 -10.27 -23.09
N LYS A 81 9.93 -10.93 -23.22
CA LYS A 81 10.00 -12.38 -23.51
C LYS A 81 9.41 -13.20 -22.36
N GLU A 82 9.71 -12.81 -21.12
CA GLU A 82 9.20 -13.47 -19.91
C GLU A 82 7.68 -13.29 -19.78
N ILE A 83 7.15 -12.09 -20.00
CA ILE A 83 5.70 -11.82 -20.03
C ILE A 83 5.02 -12.69 -21.07
N LYS A 84 5.53 -12.73 -22.31
CA LYS A 84 4.95 -13.55 -23.37
C LYS A 84 4.87 -15.03 -22.99
N LYS A 85 5.91 -15.53 -22.30
CA LYS A 85 5.95 -16.91 -21.79
C LYS A 85 4.94 -17.12 -20.66
N LEU A 86 4.90 -16.25 -19.66
CA LEU A 86 3.97 -16.31 -18.53
C LEU A 86 2.51 -16.26 -18.98
N VAL A 87 2.16 -15.36 -19.89
CA VAL A 87 0.80 -15.23 -20.44
C VAL A 87 0.36 -16.49 -21.18
N LYS A 88 1.28 -17.15 -21.91
CA LYS A 88 1.00 -18.40 -22.61
C LYS A 88 0.80 -19.57 -21.65
N GLU A 89 1.63 -19.68 -20.61
CA GLU A 89 1.60 -20.81 -19.67
C GLU A 89 0.54 -20.67 -18.57
N TYR A 90 0.22 -19.43 -18.18
CA TYR A 90 -0.72 -19.10 -17.11
C TYR A 90 -1.77 -18.07 -17.58
N PRO A 91 -2.59 -18.40 -18.59
CA PRO A 91 -3.57 -17.45 -19.15
C PRO A 91 -4.64 -17.03 -18.14
N ASP A 92 -4.88 -17.83 -17.10
CA ASP A 92 -5.80 -17.56 -15.99
C ASP A 92 -5.20 -16.65 -14.90
N ARG A 93 -3.90 -16.33 -14.97
CA ARG A 93 -3.20 -15.45 -14.02
C ARG A 93 -2.94 -14.10 -14.65
N LEU A 94 -3.21 -13.03 -13.90
CA LEU A 94 -2.99 -11.66 -14.37
C LEU A 94 -1.48 -11.37 -14.45
N THR A 95 -0.93 -11.31 -15.67
CA THR A 95 0.47 -10.94 -15.90
C THR A 95 0.55 -9.51 -16.43
N MET A 96 1.02 -8.57 -15.61
CA MET A 96 1.23 -7.17 -15.99
C MET A 96 2.72 -6.85 -16.12
N GLY A 97 3.09 -5.89 -16.97
CA GLY A 97 4.44 -5.34 -17.02
C GLY A 97 4.52 -4.00 -16.31
N SER A 98 5.61 -3.70 -15.60
CA SER A 98 5.89 -2.35 -15.09
C SER A 98 7.02 -1.69 -15.88
N THR A 99 6.86 -0.42 -16.22
CA THR A 99 7.86 0.37 -16.95
C THR A 99 7.82 1.85 -16.54
N GLY A 100 8.65 2.64 -17.20
CA GLY A 100 8.69 4.09 -17.12
C GLY A 100 9.52 4.63 -18.28
N GLY A 101 10.03 5.85 -18.13
CA GLY A 101 10.89 6.50 -19.10
C GLY A 101 11.64 7.65 -18.46
N PRO A 102 12.55 8.28 -19.22
CA PRO A 102 13.30 9.44 -18.75
C PRO A 102 12.39 10.67 -18.59
N VAL A 103 12.86 11.61 -17.78
CA VAL A 103 12.29 12.96 -17.61
C VAL A 103 13.46 13.94 -17.62
N THR A 104 13.96 14.21 -18.81
CA THR A 104 15.14 15.05 -19.05
C THR A 104 14.81 16.53 -19.24
N GLY A 105 13.52 16.84 -19.43
CA GLY A 105 13.05 18.16 -19.84
C GLY A 105 12.97 18.33 -21.36
N ASN A 106 13.43 17.35 -22.13
CA ASN A 106 13.16 17.26 -23.56
C ASN A 106 11.89 16.43 -23.79
N ASP A 107 10.74 17.10 -23.73
CA ASP A 107 9.42 16.47 -23.81
C ASP A 107 9.24 15.58 -25.04
N GLU A 108 9.77 15.97 -26.21
CA GLU A 108 9.63 15.17 -27.43
C GLU A 108 10.43 13.86 -27.36
N ALA A 109 11.66 13.92 -26.87
CA ALA A 109 12.52 12.74 -26.71
C ALA A 109 12.00 11.82 -25.61
N ASP A 110 11.62 12.39 -24.45
CA ASP A 110 11.10 11.63 -23.32
C ASP A 110 9.80 10.91 -23.72
N LYS A 111 8.85 11.63 -24.33
CA LYS A 111 7.59 11.08 -24.84
C LYS A 111 7.80 9.87 -25.74
N LYS A 112 8.74 9.94 -26.69
CA LYS A 112 9.07 8.82 -27.60
C LYS A 112 9.48 7.55 -26.83
N VAL A 113 10.24 7.68 -25.74
CA VAL A 113 10.66 6.53 -24.91
C VAL A 113 9.49 5.96 -24.12
N TRP A 114 8.70 6.79 -23.45
CA TRP A 114 7.50 6.37 -22.70
C TRP A 114 6.51 5.61 -23.60
N GLN A 115 6.28 6.12 -24.81
CA GLN A 115 5.41 5.50 -25.81
C GLN A 115 6.00 4.19 -26.35
N SER A 116 7.29 4.16 -26.68
CA SER A 116 8.00 2.94 -27.13
C SER A 116 7.90 1.81 -26.11
N ASN A 117 8.15 2.10 -24.83
CA ASN A 117 8.09 1.10 -23.76
C ASN A 117 6.68 0.54 -23.57
N THR A 118 5.66 1.40 -23.69
CA THR A 118 4.25 0.99 -23.67
C THR A 118 3.95 0.00 -24.79
N ILE A 119 4.32 0.33 -26.03
CA ILE A 119 4.07 -0.50 -27.22
C ILE A 119 4.77 -1.86 -27.09
N LYS A 120 5.99 -1.90 -26.55
CA LYS A 120 6.73 -3.16 -26.33
C LYS A 120 6.00 -4.11 -25.39
N LEU A 121 5.52 -3.61 -24.25
CA LEU A 121 4.79 -4.43 -23.28
C LEU A 121 3.43 -4.89 -23.81
N GLU A 122 2.71 -4.02 -24.53
CA GLU A 122 1.45 -4.40 -25.19
C GLU A 122 1.67 -5.50 -26.23
N LYS A 123 2.68 -5.35 -27.10
CA LYS A 123 3.05 -6.37 -28.11
C LYS A 123 3.53 -7.69 -27.50
N ALA A 124 4.10 -7.63 -26.29
CA ALA A 124 4.48 -8.83 -25.54
C ALA A 124 3.27 -9.62 -25.01
N GLY A 125 2.07 -9.04 -25.05
CA GLY A 125 0.85 -9.66 -24.54
C GLY A 125 0.58 -9.38 -23.06
N ALA A 126 1.19 -8.34 -22.48
CA ALA A 126 0.90 -7.93 -21.11
C ALA A 126 -0.62 -7.67 -20.94
N MET A 127 -1.21 -8.23 -19.89
CA MET A 127 -2.64 -8.09 -19.59
C MET A 127 -3.00 -6.75 -18.95
N GLY A 128 -1.98 -5.94 -18.67
CA GLY A 128 -2.03 -4.58 -18.16
C GLY A 128 -0.61 -4.02 -18.07
N VAL A 129 -0.47 -2.70 -18.04
CA VAL A 129 0.82 -2.04 -17.87
C VAL A 129 0.75 -1.09 -16.69
N GLU A 130 1.71 -1.22 -15.77
CA GLU A 130 1.92 -0.29 -14.67
C GLU A 130 3.08 0.66 -15.01
N TYR A 131 2.95 1.93 -14.64
CA TYR A 131 3.96 2.97 -14.88
C TYR A 131 4.49 3.49 -13.56
N SER A 132 5.80 3.39 -13.35
CA SER A 132 6.44 3.99 -12.18
C SER A 132 6.61 5.50 -12.39
N LEU A 133 5.74 6.28 -11.75
CA LEU A 133 5.89 7.74 -11.61
C LEU A 133 6.48 8.11 -10.24
N SER A 134 6.95 7.11 -9.49
CA SER A 134 7.31 7.23 -8.08
C SER A 134 8.78 6.94 -7.78
N CYS A 135 9.57 6.54 -8.78
CA CYS A 135 11.03 6.45 -8.67
C CYS A 135 11.66 7.83 -8.92
N PRO A 136 12.78 8.17 -8.25
CA PRO A 136 13.53 9.38 -8.57
C PRO A 136 14.01 9.32 -10.01
N GLN A 137 13.63 10.29 -10.83
CA GLN A 137 14.02 10.39 -12.24
C GLN A 137 14.98 11.55 -12.51
N GLY A 138 15.44 12.22 -11.43
CA GLY A 138 16.19 13.47 -11.51
C GLY A 138 15.28 14.69 -11.56
N GLY A 139 15.77 15.81 -11.03
CA GLY A 139 15.07 17.09 -10.90
C GLY A 139 15.94 18.05 -10.08
N ASP A 140 15.66 19.36 -10.14
CA ASP A 140 16.34 20.37 -9.31
C ASP A 140 15.77 20.49 -7.89
N GLY A 141 14.82 19.60 -7.55
CA GLY A 141 14.13 19.54 -6.25
C GLY A 141 13.04 20.60 -6.06
N THR A 142 12.87 21.56 -6.97
CA THR A 142 11.95 22.70 -6.78
C THR A 142 10.47 22.31 -6.76
N LYS A 143 10.13 21.18 -7.38
CA LYS A 143 8.78 20.59 -7.41
C LYS A 143 8.76 19.14 -6.89
N GLY A 144 9.78 18.76 -6.11
CA GLY A 144 10.03 17.39 -5.68
C GLY A 144 11.00 16.64 -6.61
N ASP A 145 11.48 15.48 -6.12
CA ASP A 145 12.47 14.64 -6.82
C ASP A 145 11.82 13.46 -7.57
N ILE A 146 10.49 13.34 -7.44
CA ILE A 146 9.67 12.26 -7.97
C ILE A 146 8.56 12.86 -8.82
N VAL A 147 8.37 12.33 -10.04
CA VAL A 147 7.35 12.81 -11.01
C VAL A 147 5.97 13.01 -10.36
N SER A 148 5.52 12.02 -9.59
CA SER A 148 4.21 12.04 -8.92
C SER A 148 4.08 12.98 -7.71
N GLN A 149 5.07 13.86 -7.48
CA GLN A 149 4.96 15.01 -6.57
C GLN A 149 4.49 16.28 -7.29
N ASP A 150 4.57 16.34 -8.62
CA ASP A 150 4.08 17.43 -9.45
C ASP A 150 2.84 17.00 -10.24
N ALA A 151 1.72 17.69 -10.03
CA ALA A 151 0.44 17.39 -10.68
C ALA A 151 0.47 17.63 -12.19
N GLU A 152 1.13 18.70 -12.65
CA GLU A 152 1.23 19.08 -14.06
C GLU A 152 2.12 18.09 -14.80
N LEU A 153 3.28 17.77 -14.22
CA LEU A 153 4.21 16.79 -14.78
C LEU A 153 3.58 15.40 -14.85
N SER A 154 2.89 14.98 -13.78
CA SER A 154 2.15 13.72 -13.75
C SER A 154 1.10 13.67 -14.86
N ALA A 155 0.27 14.70 -14.97
CA ALA A 155 -0.76 14.77 -16.01
C ALA A 155 -0.14 14.72 -17.41
N LYS A 156 0.96 15.45 -17.65
CA LYS A 156 1.66 15.49 -18.94
C LYS A 156 2.18 14.12 -19.37
N ILE A 157 2.90 13.41 -18.49
CA ILE A 157 3.46 12.09 -18.81
C ILE A 157 2.35 11.05 -19.02
N ILE A 158 1.29 11.13 -18.22
CA ILE A 158 0.12 10.26 -18.39
C ILE A 158 -0.54 10.53 -19.74
N ASP A 159 -0.70 11.79 -20.15
CA ASP A 159 -1.27 12.14 -21.45
C ASP A 159 -0.47 11.49 -22.60
N TRP A 160 0.86 11.59 -22.56
CA TRP A 160 1.75 10.95 -23.55
C TRP A 160 1.52 9.45 -23.69
N VAL A 161 1.41 8.75 -22.56
CA VAL A 161 1.15 7.30 -22.54
C VAL A 161 -0.26 7.01 -23.04
N MET A 162 -1.24 7.78 -22.57
CA MET A 162 -2.64 7.57 -22.89
C MET A 162 -2.93 7.82 -24.36
N GLU A 163 -2.26 8.75 -25.04
CA GLU A 163 -2.42 9.02 -26.48
C GLU A 163 -2.32 7.74 -27.33
N ILE A 164 -1.28 6.92 -27.10
CA ILE A 164 -0.99 5.73 -27.92
C ILE A 164 -1.51 4.42 -27.31
N SER A 165 -2.02 4.45 -26.08
CA SER A 165 -2.38 3.23 -25.35
C SER A 165 -3.49 2.44 -26.03
N ASN A 166 -3.34 1.12 -26.09
CA ASN A 166 -4.39 0.20 -26.52
C ASN A 166 -5.56 0.20 -25.52
N PRO A 167 -6.80 0.49 -25.94
CA PRO A 167 -7.95 0.57 -25.03
C PRO A 167 -8.25 -0.74 -24.29
N ASN A 168 -7.82 -1.88 -24.83
CA ASN A 168 -8.04 -3.20 -24.25
C ASN A 168 -6.99 -3.62 -23.23
N VAL A 169 -5.87 -2.88 -23.11
CA VAL A 169 -4.79 -3.16 -22.15
C VAL A 169 -4.82 -2.11 -21.04
N PRO A 170 -5.33 -2.42 -19.84
CA PRO A 170 -5.44 -1.46 -18.75
C PRO A 170 -4.11 -0.81 -18.38
N LYS A 171 -4.15 0.49 -18.06
CA LYS A 171 -3.00 1.29 -17.62
C LYS A 171 -3.15 1.67 -16.15
N LEU A 172 -2.15 1.37 -15.35
CA LEU A 172 -2.06 1.82 -13.95
C LEU A 172 -0.86 2.75 -13.79
N PHE A 173 -1.05 3.90 -13.15
CA PHE A 173 0.05 4.82 -12.87
C PHE A 173 0.33 4.81 -11.37
N LYS A 174 1.53 4.36 -11.00
CA LYS A 174 1.92 4.15 -9.60
C LYS A 174 2.51 5.41 -9.01
N LEU A 175 1.76 6.00 -8.10
CA LEU A 175 2.07 7.31 -7.52
C LEU A 175 2.73 7.16 -6.14
N THR A 176 3.50 8.16 -5.77
CA THR A 176 3.94 8.33 -4.38
C THR A 176 2.80 8.90 -3.54
N GLY A 177 2.65 8.41 -2.31
CA GLY A 177 1.79 9.05 -1.30
C GLY A 177 2.49 10.18 -0.56
N ALA A 178 3.80 10.37 -0.78
CA ALA A 178 4.63 11.36 -0.11
C ALA A 178 4.49 12.76 -0.75
N VAL A 179 3.28 13.30 -0.63
CA VAL A 179 2.89 14.63 -1.12
C VAL A 179 2.00 15.31 -0.08
N THR A 180 2.00 16.64 -0.07
CA THR A 180 1.13 17.44 0.81
C THR A 180 -0.35 17.11 0.60
N SER A 181 -0.77 16.94 -0.67
CA SER A 181 -2.14 16.56 -1.01
C SER A 181 -2.16 15.67 -2.24
N ILE A 182 -2.40 14.38 -2.02
CA ILE A 182 -2.58 13.41 -3.10
C ILE A 182 -3.81 13.73 -3.97
N TYR A 183 -4.81 14.42 -3.39
CA TYR A 183 -6.02 14.80 -4.11
C TYR A 183 -5.70 15.66 -5.34
N ILE A 184 -4.79 16.63 -5.20
CA ILE A 184 -4.42 17.55 -6.30
C ILE A 184 -3.79 16.77 -7.47
N ILE A 185 -2.92 15.81 -7.15
CA ILE A 185 -2.29 14.94 -8.14
C ILE A 185 -3.37 14.11 -8.85
N VAL A 186 -4.23 13.41 -8.10
CA VAL A 186 -5.24 12.51 -8.70
C VAL A 186 -6.34 13.28 -9.45
N ASP A 187 -6.70 14.49 -9.02
CA ASP A 187 -7.62 15.38 -9.75
C ASP A 187 -7.04 15.77 -11.12
N ALA A 188 -5.76 16.16 -11.19
CA ALA A 188 -5.09 16.44 -12.46
C ALA A 188 -5.08 15.22 -13.39
N ILE A 189 -4.83 14.03 -12.85
CA ILE A 189 -4.86 12.77 -13.62
C ILE A 189 -6.28 12.47 -14.13
N SER A 190 -7.32 12.72 -13.32
CA SER A 190 -8.71 12.48 -13.72
C SER A 190 -9.12 13.31 -14.95
N LYS A 191 -8.60 14.54 -15.06
CA LYS A 191 -8.80 15.41 -16.23
C LYS A 191 -8.16 14.86 -17.49
N VAL A 192 -7.01 14.17 -17.37
CA VAL A 192 -6.39 13.46 -18.51
C VAL A 192 -7.26 12.28 -18.92
N TYR A 193 -7.74 11.47 -17.97
CA TYR A 193 -8.58 10.31 -18.29
C TYR A 193 -9.90 10.69 -18.95
N ALA A 194 -10.47 11.85 -18.60
CA ALA A 194 -11.65 12.39 -19.26
C ALA A 194 -11.46 12.61 -20.78
N LYS A 195 -10.23 12.83 -21.26
CA LYS A 195 -9.91 12.92 -22.70
C LYS A 195 -9.98 11.57 -23.41
N TYR A 196 -9.90 10.45 -22.67
CA TYR A 196 -9.80 9.08 -23.20
C TYR A 196 -10.85 8.13 -22.61
N PRO A 197 -12.16 8.42 -22.72
CA PRO A 197 -13.22 7.69 -22.02
C PRO A 197 -13.32 6.20 -22.38
N HIS A 198 -12.78 5.79 -23.54
CA HIS A 198 -12.78 4.40 -24.00
C HIS A 198 -11.52 3.61 -23.60
N LYS A 199 -10.54 4.25 -22.96
CA LYS A 199 -9.30 3.60 -22.54
C LYS A 199 -9.39 3.22 -21.07
N LYS A 200 -9.07 1.96 -20.77
CA LYS A 200 -9.05 1.43 -19.40
C LYS A 200 -7.84 1.98 -18.65
N ALA A 201 -8.04 2.87 -17.68
CA ALA A 201 -6.97 3.43 -16.89
C ALA A 201 -7.35 3.60 -15.41
N GLY A 202 -6.33 3.60 -14.57
CA GLY A 202 -6.43 3.76 -13.11
C GLY A 202 -5.09 4.15 -12.51
N ILE A 203 -5.00 4.10 -11.20
CA ILE A 203 -3.78 4.42 -10.45
C ILE A 203 -3.43 3.30 -9.48
N THR A 204 -2.15 3.21 -9.13
CA THR A 204 -1.69 2.40 -8.00
C THR A 204 -1.30 3.33 -6.86
N LEU A 205 -1.93 3.15 -5.69
CA LEU A 205 -1.72 3.98 -4.51
C LEU A 205 -1.38 3.11 -3.29
N ALA A 206 -0.18 3.20 -2.71
CA ALA A 206 0.97 4.04 -3.06
C ALA A 206 2.25 3.20 -3.25
N ASN A 207 3.30 3.84 -3.78
CA ASN A 207 4.67 3.34 -3.67
C ASN A 207 5.21 3.51 -2.22
N SER A 208 6.46 3.14 -2.00
CA SER A 208 7.18 3.37 -0.75
C SER A 208 7.31 4.85 -0.40
N PHE A 209 7.52 5.15 0.88
CA PHE A 209 7.59 6.52 1.41
C PHE A 209 9.05 6.87 1.73
N PRO A 210 9.57 8.04 1.32
CA PRO A 210 10.94 8.45 1.64
C PRO A 210 11.20 8.44 3.15
N SER A 211 12.35 7.89 3.53
CA SER A 211 12.82 7.76 4.91
C SER A 211 14.35 7.75 4.93
N LEU A 212 14.94 7.90 6.12
CA LEU A 212 16.38 7.82 6.32
C LEU A 212 16.72 6.50 7.01
N ALA A 213 17.52 5.67 6.35
CA ALA A 213 18.17 4.51 6.94
C ALA A 213 19.65 4.80 7.19
N PHE A 214 20.29 3.99 8.01
CA PHE A 214 21.72 4.09 8.30
C PHE A 214 22.42 2.83 7.80
N GLY A 215 23.43 3.04 6.95
CA GLY A 215 24.22 1.97 6.33
C GLY A 215 25.35 1.46 7.23
N ASN A 216 26.13 0.54 6.70
CA ASN A 216 27.22 -0.12 7.44
C ASN A 216 28.57 0.61 7.32
N LYS A 217 28.67 1.69 6.54
CA LYS A 217 29.94 2.40 6.33
C LYS A 217 30.42 3.03 7.63
N LYS A 218 31.61 2.61 8.07
CA LYS A 218 32.21 3.03 9.34
C LYS A 218 32.95 4.36 9.20
N GLY A 219 32.38 5.40 9.81
CA GLY A 219 33.04 6.68 10.10
C GLY A 219 32.96 6.98 11.60
N LYS A 220 32.83 8.25 11.98
CA LYS A 220 32.42 8.63 13.36
C LYS A 220 30.95 8.29 13.65
N TRP A 221 30.16 8.12 12.61
CA TRP A 221 28.74 7.76 12.61
C TRP A 221 28.44 6.95 11.34
N GLU A 222 27.35 6.18 11.34
CA GLU A 222 26.85 5.48 10.16
C GLU A 222 26.45 6.46 9.04
N GLU A 223 26.66 6.07 7.78
CA GLU A 223 26.21 6.89 6.65
C GLU A 223 24.68 6.89 6.54
N GLY A 224 24.09 8.08 6.31
CA GLY A 224 22.66 8.21 6.05
C GLY A 224 22.34 7.86 4.60
N ILE A 225 21.34 7.00 4.41
CA ILE A 225 20.89 6.52 3.09
C ILE A 225 19.38 6.80 2.96
N ILE A 226 18.99 7.52 1.91
CA ILE A 226 17.57 7.73 1.59
C ILE A 226 17.01 6.40 1.09
N ALA A 227 15.99 5.91 1.77
CA ALA A 227 15.34 4.64 1.47
C ALA A 227 13.82 4.80 1.43
N GLY A 228 13.15 4.07 0.55
CA GLY A 228 11.70 3.96 0.51
C GLY A 228 11.19 2.99 1.56
N MET A 229 10.55 3.50 2.61
CA MET A 229 9.86 2.75 3.65
C MET A 229 8.62 2.03 3.11
N SER A 230 8.40 0.81 3.60
CA SER A 230 7.36 -0.13 3.20
C SER A 230 6.98 -1.02 4.39
N GLY A 231 6.05 -1.97 4.19
CA GLY A 231 5.56 -2.82 5.28
C GLY A 231 4.59 -2.10 6.22
N ALA A 232 4.38 -2.64 7.42
CA ALA A 232 3.26 -2.25 8.27
C ALA A 232 3.29 -0.76 8.66
N GLY A 233 4.49 -0.18 8.83
CA GLY A 233 4.67 1.23 9.18
C GLY A 233 4.04 2.23 8.20
N VAL A 234 3.86 1.88 6.93
CA VAL A 234 3.24 2.78 5.94
C VAL A 234 1.75 2.55 5.72
N ALA A 235 1.18 1.46 6.24
CA ALA A 235 -0.22 1.11 6.00
C ALA A 235 -1.22 2.20 6.47
N PRO A 236 -1.04 2.84 7.64
CA PRO A 236 -1.92 3.93 8.05
C PRO A 236 -1.86 5.16 7.12
N ILE A 237 -0.68 5.44 6.54
CA ILE A 237 -0.49 6.55 5.60
C ILE A 237 -1.24 6.25 4.30
N SER A 238 -1.06 5.05 3.75
CA SER A 238 -1.76 4.60 2.54
C SER A 238 -3.28 4.56 2.72
N ASN A 239 -3.79 4.16 3.90
CA ASN A 239 -5.23 4.23 4.21
C ASN A 239 -5.74 5.68 4.09
N LEU A 240 -5.01 6.65 4.63
CA LEU A 240 -5.37 8.06 4.52
C LEU A 240 -5.33 8.54 3.06
N THR A 241 -4.30 8.15 2.30
CA THR A 241 -4.17 8.46 0.87
C THR A 241 -5.37 7.95 0.09
N LEU A 242 -5.78 6.69 0.27
CA LEU A 242 -6.97 6.10 -0.36
C LEU A 242 -8.26 6.83 0.04
N ALA A 243 -8.44 7.10 1.35
CA ALA A 243 -9.61 7.81 1.85
C ALA A 243 -9.76 9.21 1.21
N LYS A 244 -8.66 9.96 1.06
CA LYS A 244 -8.65 11.31 0.49
C LYS A 244 -9.03 11.37 -0.98
N VAL A 245 -8.78 10.30 -1.76
CA VAL A 245 -9.11 10.25 -3.19
C VAL A 245 -10.37 9.45 -3.49
N SER A 246 -11.00 8.86 -2.48
CA SER A 246 -12.16 7.97 -2.65
C SER A 246 -13.38 8.61 -3.33
N LYS A 247 -13.50 9.94 -3.29
CA LYS A 247 -14.54 10.71 -3.99
C LYS A 247 -14.23 10.96 -5.47
N LEU A 248 -12.98 10.79 -5.88
CA LEU A 248 -12.57 10.84 -7.27
C LEU A 248 -12.87 9.46 -7.86
N SER A 249 -13.85 9.38 -8.77
CA SER A 249 -14.29 8.13 -9.39
C SER A 249 -13.20 7.51 -10.28
N MET A 250 -12.22 6.87 -9.64
CA MET A 250 -10.99 6.37 -10.23
C MET A 250 -10.82 4.89 -9.93
N ALA A 251 -10.37 4.10 -10.91
CA ALA A 251 -9.96 2.72 -10.62
C ALA A 251 -8.63 2.74 -9.86
N ILE A 252 -8.60 2.14 -8.67
CA ILE A 252 -7.40 2.11 -7.81
C ILE A 252 -6.97 0.68 -7.53
N SER A 253 -5.69 0.38 -7.74
CA SER A 253 -5.01 -0.77 -7.12
C SER A 253 -4.29 -0.29 -5.87
N GLY A 254 -4.67 -0.79 -4.71
CA GLY A 254 -4.04 -0.43 -3.43
C GLY A 254 -2.67 -1.09 -3.29
N ASN A 255 -1.68 -0.37 -2.76
CA ASN A 255 -0.31 -0.84 -2.49
C ASN A 255 0.29 -0.01 -1.34
N GLY A 256 1.43 -0.44 -0.79
CA GLY A 256 2.13 0.28 0.26
C GLY A 256 1.57 -0.05 1.64
N GLY A 257 2.00 -1.18 2.20
CA GLY A 257 1.88 -1.45 3.64
C GLY A 257 0.98 -2.60 4.11
N PRO A 258 0.04 -3.16 3.32
CA PRO A 258 -0.68 -4.36 3.76
C PRO A 258 0.28 -5.51 4.10
N MET A 259 0.30 -5.89 5.38
CA MET A 259 1.10 -7.00 5.94
C MET A 259 0.21 -8.11 6.54
N ASP A 260 -1.11 -7.99 6.40
CA ASP A 260 -2.09 -9.02 6.76
C ASP A 260 -3.39 -8.83 5.94
N TYR A 261 -4.34 -9.75 6.11
CA TYR A 261 -5.63 -9.73 5.41
C TYR A 261 -6.53 -8.56 5.84
N LYS A 262 -6.39 -8.04 7.07
CA LYS A 262 -7.24 -6.99 7.62
C LYS A 262 -6.84 -5.62 7.07
N ALA A 263 -5.54 -5.36 6.95
CA ALA A 263 -4.99 -4.21 6.24
C ALA A 263 -5.40 -4.25 4.76
N ALA A 264 -5.35 -5.42 4.12
CA ALA A 264 -5.84 -5.58 2.75
C ALA A 264 -7.35 -5.32 2.64
N ALA A 265 -8.15 -5.81 3.60
CA ALA A 265 -9.58 -5.56 3.65
C ALA A 265 -9.91 -4.07 3.85
N ASN A 266 -9.12 -3.33 4.63
CA ASN A 266 -9.26 -1.87 4.76
C ASN A 266 -9.07 -1.17 3.41
N PHE A 267 -8.06 -1.58 2.62
CA PHE A 267 -7.83 -1.00 1.30
C PHE A 267 -9.02 -1.25 0.36
N LEU A 268 -9.57 -2.46 0.37
CA LEU A 268 -10.78 -2.80 -0.40
C LEU A 268 -11.97 -1.96 0.08
N ALA A 269 -12.21 -1.88 1.39
CA ALA A 269 -13.29 -1.08 1.96
C ALA A 269 -13.19 0.42 1.62
N LEU A 270 -11.98 0.92 1.44
CA LEU A 270 -11.68 2.29 0.98
C LEU A 270 -11.79 2.48 -0.54
N GLY A 271 -12.15 1.44 -1.29
CA GLY A 271 -12.47 1.51 -2.72
C GLY A 271 -11.40 0.95 -3.66
N ALA A 272 -10.27 0.45 -3.15
CA ALA A 272 -9.31 -0.26 -4.01
C ALA A 272 -9.95 -1.53 -4.60
N LYS A 273 -9.71 -1.79 -5.89
CA LYS A 273 -10.25 -2.96 -6.60
C LYS A 273 -9.36 -4.20 -6.46
N THR A 274 -8.06 -3.96 -6.32
CA THR A 274 -7.03 -4.97 -6.08
C THR A 274 -6.07 -4.46 -5.00
N VAL A 275 -5.37 -5.37 -4.34
CA VAL A 275 -4.31 -5.05 -3.37
C VAL A 275 -3.03 -5.72 -3.83
N GLN A 276 -1.97 -4.93 -3.98
CA GLN A 276 -0.64 -5.39 -4.36
C GLN A 276 0.23 -5.58 -3.12
N PHE A 277 1.06 -6.62 -3.15
CA PHE A 277 1.91 -6.99 -2.02
C PHE A 277 3.37 -7.11 -2.42
N CYS A 278 4.26 -6.78 -1.48
CA CYS A 278 5.71 -6.85 -1.63
C CYS A 278 6.35 -7.37 -0.33
N THR A 279 6.37 -6.53 0.70
CA THR A 279 7.05 -6.79 1.99
C THR A 279 6.52 -8.05 2.70
N ILE A 280 5.23 -8.35 2.60
CA ILE A 280 4.66 -9.54 3.25
C ILE A 280 5.24 -10.83 2.67
N ALA A 281 5.48 -10.87 1.35
CA ALA A 281 6.07 -12.02 0.67
C ALA A 281 7.58 -12.11 0.97
N MET A 282 8.26 -10.96 1.16
CA MET A 282 9.64 -10.93 1.65
C MET A 282 9.75 -11.57 3.04
N LYS A 283 8.80 -11.28 3.93
CA LYS A 283 8.83 -11.77 5.32
C LYS A 283 8.42 -13.24 5.43
N TYR A 284 7.37 -13.66 4.75
CA TYR A 284 6.72 -14.96 4.97
C TYR A 284 6.79 -15.92 3.75
N GLY A 285 7.40 -15.49 2.65
CA GLY A 285 7.43 -16.23 1.40
C GLY A 285 6.09 -16.18 0.63
N TYR A 286 6.06 -16.79 -0.56
CA TYR A 286 4.88 -16.75 -1.44
C TYR A 286 3.64 -17.45 -0.85
N GLY A 287 3.82 -18.42 0.06
CA GLY A 287 2.74 -19.20 0.67
C GLY A 287 1.79 -18.40 1.58
N ILE A 288 2.20 -17.19 1.99
CA ILE A 288 1.36 -16.28 2.80
C ILE A 288 0.02 -15.93 2.15
N ILE A 289 -0.11 -16.15 0.83
CA ILE A 289 -1.36 -15.95 0.09
C ILE A 289 -2.53 -16.78 0.64
N ASP A 290 -2.28 -17.97 1.19
CA ASP A 290 -3.33 -18.81 1.77
C ASP A 290 -3.92 -18.16 3.03
N GLU A 291 -3.07 -17.65 3.93
CA GLU A 291 -3.51 -16.90 5.11
C GLU A 291 -4.25 -15.62 4.73
N LEU A 292 -3.79 -14.90 3.69
CA LEU A 292 -4.48 -13.73 3.16
C LEU A 292 -5.89 -14.10 2.68
N HIS A 293 -6.03 -15.21 1.93
CA HIS A 293 -7.31 -15.69 1.40
C HIS A 293 -8.26 -16.15 2.49
N TRP A 294 -7.78 -16.94 3.45
CA TRP A 294 -8.59 -17.43 4.57
C TRP A 294 -9.01 -16.29 5.48
N GLY A 295 -8.09 -15.40 5.84
CA GLY A 295 -8.38 -14.25 6.68
C GLY A 295 -9.39 -13.31 6.05
N LEU A 296 -9.25 -13.00 4.75
CA LEU A 296 -10.25 -12.20 4.04
C LEU A 296 -11.62 -12.90 4.01
N SER A 297 -11.64 -14.21 3.73
CA SER A 297 -12.89 -14.98 3.70
C SER A 297 -13.59 -15.01 5.07
N TYR A 298 -12.82 -15.19 6.14
CA TYR A 298 -13.31 -15.16 7.51
C TYR A 298 -13.90 -13.78 7.85
N LEU A 299 -13.14 -12.70 7.61
CA LEU A 299 -13.60 -11.34 7.86
C LEU A 299 -14.87 -11.01 7.08
N MET A 300 -14.94 -11.42 5.81
CA MET A 300 -16.12 -11.23 4.99
C MET A 300 -17.33 -11.95 5.58
N LYS A 301 -17.18 -13.22 5.98
CA LYS A 301 -18.26 -13.99 6.62
C LYS A 301 -18.71 -13.35 7.93
N GLU A 302 -17.76 -12.99 8.80
CA GLU A 302 -18.02 -12.34 10.09
C GLU A 302 -18.81 -11.02 9.93
N ARG A 303 -18.50 -10.25 8.88
CA ARG A 303 -19.14 -8.96 8.60
C ARG A 303 -20.33 -9.04 7.63
N GLY A 304 -20.74 -10.24 7.20
CA GLY A 304 -21.90 -10.44 6.33
C GLY A 304 -21.69 -10.06 4.85
N PHE A 305 -20.45 -10.00 4.36
CA PHE A 305 -20.14 -9.77 2.95
C PHE A 305 -20.16 -11.07 2.15
N SER A 306 -21.02 -11.16 1.12
CA SER A 306 -21.14 -12.34 0.25
C SER A 306 -20.11 -12.39 -0.89
N SER A 307 -19.46 -11.26 -1.21
CA SER A 307 -18.44 -11.19 -2.27
C SER A 307 -17.47 -10.03 -2.05
N VAL A 308 -16.28 -10.09 -2.67
CA VAL A 308 -15.28 -9.01 -2.61
C VAL A 308 -15.86 -7.73 -3.20
N ASN A 309 -16.66 -7.82 -4.26
CA ASN A 309 -17.35 -6.67 -4.85
C ASN A 309 -18.29 -5.95 -3.86
N LYS A 310 -18.86 -6.65 -2.87
CA LYS A 310 -19.67 -6.03 -1.81
C LYS A 310 -18.82 -5.41 -0.69
N LEU A 311 -17.60 -5.90 -0.49
CA LEU A 311 -16.63 -5.30 0.43
C LEU A 311 -15.99 -4.04 -0.18
N ILE A 312 -15.74 -4.03 -1.49
CA ILE A 312 -15.11 -2.88 -2.16
C ILE A 312 -15.98 -1.64 -1.96
N GLY A 313 -15.38 -0.60 -1.36
CA GLY A 313 -16.05 0.67 -1.09
C GLY A 313 -17.05 0.62 0.06
N ALA A 314 -17.09 -0.42 0.89
CA ALA A 314 -18.03 -0.52 2.01
C ALA A 314 -17.89 0.59 3.08
N ALA A 315 -16.77 1.33 3.08
CA ALA A 315 -16.58 2.51 3.94
C ALA A 315 -16.94 3.84 3.25
N LEU A 316 -17.32 3.83 1.97
CA LEU A 316 -17.58 5.02 1.16
C LEU A 316 -19.07 5.43 1.22
N PRO A 317 -19.42 6.71 0.97
CA PRO A 317 -18.57 7.84 0.52
C PRO A 317 -17.85 8.60 1.64
N ASN A 318 -18.08 8.26 2.91
CA ASN A 318 -17.57 9.00 4.07
C ASN A 318 -16.69 8.10 4.96
N PRO A 319 -15.49 7.71 4.49
CA PRO A 319 -14.61 6.79 5.23
C PRO A 319 -13.93 7.43 6.45
N VAL A 320 -14.06 8.74 6.63
CA VAL A 320 -13.46 9.50 7.71
C VAL A 320 -14.57 10.18 8.50
N THR A 321 -14.61 9.92 9.80
CA THR A 321 -15.42 10.69 10.74
C THR A 321 -14.70 12.00 11.04
N ASP A 322 -15.40 13.13 10.90
CA ASP A 322 -14.82 14.43 11.18
C ASP A 322 -14.48 14.58 12.66
N PHE A 323 -13.46 15.38 12.97
CA PHE A 323 -12.93 15.50 14.33
C PHE A 323 -14.02 15.89 15.35
N MET A 324 -14.90 16.82 14.98
CA MET A 324 -15.98 17.28 15.85
C MET A 324 -17.12 16.26 16.02
N ASP A 325 -17.22 15.26 15.12
CA ASP A 325 -18.21 14.19 15.20
C ASP A 325 -17.72 12.99 16.03
N LEU A 326 -16.44 12.97 16.41
CA LEU A 326 -15.91 11.97 17.32
C LEU A 326 -16.54 12.16 18.70
N THR A 327 -17.11 11.09 19.26
CA THR A 327 -17.81 11.18 20.54
C THR A 327 -16.90 11.68 21.66
N PRO A 328 -17.28 12.74 22.40
CA PRO A 328 -16.50 13.22 23.54
C PRO A 328 -16.74 12.38 24.80
N ILE A 329 -17.65 11.40 24.75
CA ILE A 329 -18.04 10.58 25.91
C ILE A 329 -16.87 9.72 26.37
N LYS A 330 -16.34 10.02 27.55
CA LYS A 330 -15.18 9.33 28.13
C LYS A 330 -15.56 7.95 28.64
N LYS A 331 -14.99 6.90 28.04
CA LYS A 331 -15.06 5.51 28.52
C LYS A 331 -14.01 5.26 29.62
N ILE A 332 -14.10 4.11 30.29
CA ILE A 332 -13.11 3.65 31.28
C ILE A 332 -12.71 2.20 30.99
N PRO A 333 -11.45 1.79 31.24
CA PRO A 333 -11.03 0.40 31.05
C PRO A 333 -11.76 -0.56 32.00
N GLU A 334 -12.03 -1.76 31.51
CA GLU A 334 -12.55 -2.90 32.25
C GLU A 334 -11.60 -4.09 32.07
N LEU A 335 -11.31 -4.76 33.17
CA LEU A 335 -10.43 -5.92 33.23
C LEU A 335 -11.24 -7.21 33.09
N ASN A 336 -10.76 -8.09 32.21
CA ASN A 336 -11.04 -9.51 32.25
C ASN A 336 -9.87 -10.20 32.96
N GLU A 337 -10.10 -10.67 34.18
CA GLU A 337 -9.07 -11.29 35.02
C GLU A 337 -8.54 -12.61 34.44
N ASP A 338 -9.40 -13.40 33.79
CA ASP A 338 -9.03 -14.70 33.21
C ASP A 338 -8.00 -14.59 32.08
N LEU A 339 -7.95 -13.42 31.43
CA LEU A 339 -6.98 -13.12 30.36
C LEU A 339 -5.74 -12.39 30.89
N CYS A 340 -5.72 -11.95 32.15
CA CYS A 340 -4.65 -11.10 32.66
C CYS A 340 -3.34 -11.89 32.85
N LEU A 341 -2.24 -11.38 32.30
CA LEU A 341 -0.91 -11.95 32.46
C LEU A 341 -0.10 -11.34 33.61
N HIS A 342 -0.72 -10.49 34.44
CA HIS A 342 -0.07 -9.81 35.59
C HIS A 342 1.23 -9.06 35.24
N CYS A 343 1.36 -8.57 33.99
CA CYS A 343 2.60 -8.01 33.45
C CYS A 343 2.86 -6.54 33.84
N GLY A 344 1.85 -5.84 34.36
CA GLY A 344 1.95 -4.44 34.80
C GLY A 344 2.10 -3.39 33.69
N ASN A 345 2.05 -3.75 32.41
CA ASN A 345 2.22 -2.76 31.32
C ASN A 345 1.17 -1.63 31.37
N CYS A 346 -0.03 -1.91 31.86
CA CYS A 346 -1.12 -0.94 32.02
C CYS A 346 -0.88 0.11 33.12
N GLU A 347 -0.06 -0.20 34.14
CA GLU A 347 0.29 0.74 35.22
C GLU A 347 1.13 1.92 34.73
N ARG A 348 1.80 1.78 33.57
CA ARG A 348 2.53 2.87 32.86
C ARG A 348 1.59 3.93 32.26
N CYS A 349 0.38 4.08 32.80
CA CYS A 349 -0.60 5.07 32.38
C CYS A 349 -0.03 6.49 32.58
N GLY A 350 0.06 7.28 31.51
CA GLY A 350 0.57 8.66 31.60
C GLY A 350 -0.26 9.60 32.49
N TYR A 351 -1.53 9.25 32.75
CA TYR A 351 -2.41 9.97 33.67
C TYR A 351 -2.37 9.40 35.09
N LEU A 352 -1.52 8.39 35.35
CA LEU A 352 -1.37 7.74 36.65
C LEU A 352 -2.71 7.21 37.21
N ALA A 353 -3.60 6.80 36.31
CA ALA A 353 -4.96 6.37 36.61
C ALA A 353 -5.08 4.86 36.87
N ILE A 354 -3.98 4.12 36.81
CA ILE A 354 -3.97 2.67 37.03
C ILE A 354 -2.86 2.38 38.04
N LYS A 355 -3.18 1.61 39.07
CA LYS A 355 -2.22 1.01 40.00
C LYS A 355 -2.45 -0.49 40.08
N LEU A 356 -1.40 -1.26 40.27
CA LEU A 356 -1.55 -2.67 40.55
C LEU A 356 -1.89 -2.89 42.02
N ASN A 357 -2.87 -3.74 42.27
CA ASN A 357 -3.17 -4.21 43.62
C ASN A 357 -2.18 -5.30 44.06
N LYS A 358 -2.41 -5.86 45.26
CA LYS A 358 -1.57 -6.93 45.84
C LYS A 358 -1.46 -8.17 44.95
N ASP A 359 -2.50 -8.46 44.15
CA ASP A 359 -2.60 -9.61 43.25
C ASP A 359 -2.08 -9.26 41.84
N LYS A 360 -1.46 -8.08 41.68
CA LYS A 360 -0.96 -7.53 40.41
C LYS A 360 -2.05 -7.33 39.36
N LEU A 361 -3.29 -7.15 39.79
CA LEU A 361 -4.41 -6.79 38.92
C LEU A 361 -4.54 -5.25 38.88
N PRO A 362 -4.83 -4.66 37.71
CA PRO A 362 -4.98 -3.22 37.58
C PRO A 362 -6.27 -2.72 38.25
N GLU A 363 -6.12 -1.82 39.21
CA GLU A 363 -7.18 -0.98 39.77
C GLU A 363 -7.19 0.37 39.05
N ILE A 364 -8.35 0.77 38.54
CA ILE A 364 -8.51 2.00 37.74
C ILE A 364 -9.14 3.10 38.61
N ASP A 365 -8.41 4.20 38.76
CA ASP A 365 -8.89 5.43 39.38
C ASP A 365 -9.72 6.24 38.36
N GLY A 366 -11.05 6.18 38.52
CA GLY A 366 -11.99 6.91 37.67
C GLY A 366 -11.81 8.42 37.68
N SER A 367 -11.21 8.99 38.74
CA SER A 367 -10.96 10.42 38.89
C SER A 367 -9.74 10.95 38.14
N LYS A 368 -8.91 10.05 37.61
CA LYS A 368 -7.73 10.38 36.80
C LYS A 368 -7.83 9.88 35.38
N CYS A 369 -8.60 8.81 35.16
CA CYS A 369 -8.74 8.23 33.85
C CYS A 369 -9.46 9.22 32.92
N ILE A 370 -8.82 9.63 31.82
CA ILE A 370 -9.45 10.46 30.78
C ILE A 370 -10.02 9.66 29.60
N GLY A 371 -9.98 8.32 29.68
CA GLY A 371 -10.55 7.44 28.65
C GLY A 371 -9.77 7.35 27.32
N CYS A 372 -8.46 7.67 27.30
CA CYS A 372 -7.64 7.64 26.07
C CYS A 372 -7.44 6.24 25.44
N SER A 373 -7.82 5.16 26.14
CA SER A 373 -7.75 3.77 25.70
C SER A 373 -6.37 3.13 25.50
N LEU A 374 -5.26 3.86 25.72
CA LEU A 374 -3.91 3.32 25.47
C LEU A 374 -3.60 2.05 26.28
N CYS A 375 -4.06 1.94 27.53
CA CYS A 375 -3.85 0.73 28.34
C CYS A 375 -4.56 -0.50 27.75
N SER A 376 -5.76 -0.32 27.18
CA SER A 376 -6.48 -1.38 26.46
C SER A 376 -5.74 -1.75 25.17
N LYS A 377 -5.28 -0.76 24.38
CA LYS A 377 -4.58 -1.01 23.12
C LYS A 377 -3.18 -1.61 23.28
N LYS A 378 -2.52 -1.40 24.42
CA LYS A 378 -1.19 -1.95 24.74
C LYS A 378 -1.23 -3.19 25.63
N CYS A 379 -2.42 -3.74 25.93
CA CYS A 379 -2.52 -4.96 26.73
C CYS A 379 -2.13 -6.18 25.87
N PHE A 380 -1.05 -6.88 26.23
CA PHE A 380 -0.53 -8.00 25.45
C PHE A 380 -1.51 -9.17 25.30
N ALA A 381 -2.34 -9.41 26.30
CA ALA A 381 -3.33 -10.48 26.30
C ALA A 381 -4.74 -10.03 25.86
N GLY A 382 -4.93 -8.74 25.58
CA GLY A 382 -6.26 -8.20 25.33
C GLY A 382 -7.20 -8.23 26.54
N ALA A 383 -6.66 -8.37 27.76
CA ALA A 383 -7.41 -8.45 29.01
C ALA A 383 -8.14 -7.14 29.40
N LEU A 384 -7.80 -6.01 28.77
CA LEU A 384 -8.44 -4.72 29.02
C LEU A 384 -9.28 -4.26 27.83
N SER A 385 -10.55 -3.95 28.06
CA SER A 385 -11.47 -3.37 27.08
C SER A 385 -12.06 -2.04 27.57
N MET A 386 -12.66 -1.24 26.68
CA MET A 386 -13.24 0.06 27.07
C MET A 386 -14.75 -0.05 27.27
N ARG A 387 -15.24 0.19 28.49
CA ARG A 387 -16.67 0.20 28.83
C ARG A 387 -17.22 1.59 29.11
N LYS A 388 -18.55 1.70 29.16
CA LYS A 388 -19.23 2.92 29.65
C LYS A 388 -18.91 3.10 31.14
N ARG A 389 -18.78 4.37 31.55
CA ARG A 389 -18.68 4.73 32.97
C ARG A 389 -20.01 4.52 33.68
N THR A 390 -19.95 4.10 34.93
CA THR A 390 -21.08 4.11 35.86
C THR A 390 -21.41 5.56 36.27
N LYS A 391 -22.58 5.78 36.89
CA LYS A 391 -22.96 7.12 37.39
C LYS A 391 -21.94 7.70 38.39
N LYS A 392 -21.37 6.86 39.26
CA LYS A 392 -20.34 7.28 40.24
C LYS A 392 -19.03 7.68 39.56
N GLU A 393 -18.58 6.91 38.57
CA GLU A 393 -17.37 7.23 37.80
C GLU A 393 -17.55 8.48 36.93
N LEU A 394 -18.76 8.72 36.41
CA LEU A 394 -19.09 9.95 35.69
C LEU A 394 -18.97 11.18 36.59
N ALA A 395 -19.44 11.11 37.84
CA ALA A 395 -19.39 12.21 38.78
C ALA A 395 -17.97 12.67 39.17
N VAL A 396 -16.96 11.83 38.94
CA VAL A 396 -15.55 12.15 39.22
C VAL A 396 -14.71 12.23 37.94
N THR A 397 -15.31 12.13 36.75
CA THR A 397 -14.53 12.13 35.50
C THR A 397 -13.79 13.45 35.34
N PRO A 398 -12.49 13.44 35.00
CA PRO A 398 -11.76 14.67 34.71
C PRO A 398 -12.44 15.48 33.61
N ASP A 399 -12.46 16.80 33.78
CA ASP A 399 -12.96 17.75 32.79
C ASP A 399 -12.21 17.69 31.45
#